data_AF-A0A2M7C4Q4-F1
#
_entry.id   AF-A0A2M7C4Q4-F1
#
_cell.length_a   1.000
_cell.length_b   1.000
_cell.length_c   1.000
_cell.angle_alpha   90.00
_cell.angle_beta   90.00
_cell.angle_gamma   90.00
#
_symmetry.space_group_name_H-M   'P 1'
#
loop_
_entity.id
_entity.type
_entity.pdbx_description
1 polymer ?
#
loop_
_entity_poly.entity_id
_entity_poly.type
_entity_poly.pdbx_seq_one_letter_code
_entity_poly.pdbx_strand_id
1 'polypeptide(L)' 'MKKKTEKDEQKPIVILGVAISPVSKPRLYRRAKNNPGWVEAAVEGMMRAQGFTNPGSAMAILDSDL' A
#
# COMPACT_ATOMS: atom_id res chain seq x y z
N MET A 1 -35.58 -5.67 8.00
CA MET A 1 -34.22 -5.26 8.46
C MET A 1 -33.20 -5.72 7.42
N LYS A 2 -32.58 -4.80 6.68
CA LYS A 2 -31.47 -5.14 5.77
C LYS A 2 -30.26 -5.45 6.64
N LYS A 3 -29.92 -6.73 6.80
CA LYS A 3 -28.63 -7.16 7.37
C LYS A 3 -27.55 -6.60 6.45
N LYS A 4 -26.90 -5.51 6.88
CA LYS A 4 -25.69 -5.01 6.24
C LYS A 4 -24.68 -6.13 6.35
N THR A 5 -24.37 -6.72 5.21
CA THR A 5 -23.30 -7.68 5.00
C THR A 5 -22.07 -7.16 5.72
N GLU A 6 -21.55 -7.96 6.65
CA GLU A 6 -20.17 -7.91 7.11
C GLU A 6 -19.30 -8.01 5.85
N LYS A 7 -18.99 -6.87 5.24
CA LYS A 7 -17.87 -6.79 4.31
C LYS A 7 -16.68 -7.10 5.19
N ASP A 8 -16.08 -8.28 5.00
CA ASP A 8 -14.72 -8.61 5.40
C ASP A 8 -13.93 -7.31 5.61
N GLU A 9 -13.71 -6.93 6.85
CA GLU A 9 -12.92 -5.75 7.19
C GLU A 9 -11.49 -6.06 6.76
N GLN A 10 -11.22 -5.84 5.47
CA GLN A 10 -9.91 -6.04 4.89
C GLN A 10 -8.96 -5.13 5.66
N LYS A 11 -8.15 -5.75 6.53
CA LYS A 11 -7.23 -5.02 7.39
C LYS A 11 -6.13 -4.38 6.54
N PRO A 12 -5.63 -3.19 6.92
CA PRO A 12 -4.49 -2.59 6.25
C PRO A 12 -3.29 -3.54 6.25
N ILE A 13 -2.57 -3.60 5.14
CA ILE A 13 -1.31 -4.34 5.03
C ILE A 13 -0.19 -3.36 5.32
N VAL A 14 0.70 -3.68 6.26
CA VAL A 14 1.84 -2.82 6.59
C VAL A 14 3.06 -3.27 5.78
N ILE A 15 3.64 -2.37 4.99
CA ILE A 15 4.89 -2.60 4.24
C ILE A 15 5.86 -1.48 4.57
N LEU A 16 7.07 -1.84 5.02
CA LEU A 16 8.12 -0.89 5.43
C LEU A 16 7.61 0.18 6.42
N GLY A 17 6.77 -0.22 7.38
CA GLY A 17 6.17 0.69 8.36
C GLY A 17 5.05 1.58 7.81
N VAL A 18 4.65 1.43 6.55
CA VAL A 18 3.54 2.17 5.92
C VAL A 18 2.30 1.30 5.85
N ALA A 19 1.18 1.78 6.39
CA ALA A 19 -0.11 1.12 6.27
C ALA A 19 -0.74 1.34 4.89
N ILE A 20 -0.96 0.25 4.16
CA ILE A 20 -1.69 0.22 2.89
C ILE A 20 -3.13 -0.17 3.19
N SER A 21 -4.04 0.80 3.13
CA SER A 21 -5.47 0.54 3.35
C SER A 21 -6.17 0.14 2.04
N PRO A 22 -7.08 -0.84 2.08
CA PRO A 22 -7.89 -1.21 0.91
C PRO A 22 -8.86 -0.11 0.49
N VAL A 23 -9.15 0.86 1.38
CA VAL A 23 -10.07 1.95 1.10
C VAL A 23 -9.35 3.12 0.45
N SER A 24 -8.21 3.55 1.00
CA SER A 24 -7.45 4.67 0.44
C SER A 24 -6.56 4.27 -0.72
N LYS A 25 -6.04 3.03 -0.73
CA LYS A 25 -5.10 2.52 -1.74
C LYS A 25 -5.55 1.17 -2.33
N PRO A 26 -6.76 1.05 -2.92
CA PRO A 26 -7.35 -0.24 -3.34
C PRO A 26 -6.53 -1.00 -4.40
N ARG A 27 -5.83 -0.30 -5.31
CA ARG A 27 -4.98 -0.92 -6.34
C ARG A 27 -3.70 -1.47 -5.71
N LEU A 28 -3.02 -0.63 -4.95
CA LEU A 28 -1.79 -1.01 -4.28
C LEU A 28 -2.04 -2.08 -3.20
N TYR A 29 -3.17 -2.01 -2.50
CA TYR A 29 -3.61 -3.05 -1.56
C TYR A 29 -3.76 -4.41 -2.23
N ARG A 30 -4.42 -4.47 -3.40
CA ARG A 30 -4.53 -5.73 -4.15
C ARG A 30 -3.15 -6.27 -4.55
N ARG A 31 -2.24 -5.37 -4.94
CA ARG A 31 -0.88 -5.75 -5.33
C ARG A 31 -0.05 -6.23 -4.15
N ALA A 32 -0.13 -5.54 -3.01
CA ALA A 32 0.48 -5.92 -1.75
C ALA A 32 -0.09 -7.23 -1.20
N LYS A 33 -1.40 -7.47 -1.35
CA LYS A 33 -2.05 -8.73 -0.96
C LYS A 33 -1.58 -9.92 -1.81
N ASN A 34 -1.35 -9.70 -3.11
CA ASN A 34 -0.93 -10.75 -4.03
C ASN A 34 0.60 -10.96 -4.08
N ASN A 35 1.38 -9.90 -3.90
CA ASN A 35 2.84 -9.91 -3.95
C ASN A 35 3.42 -8.77 -3.10
N PRO A 36 3.55 -8.98 -1.77
CA PRO A 36 4.07 -7.95 -0.86
C PRO A 36 5.53 -7.62 -1.12
N GLY A 37 6.37 -8.61 -1.47
CA GLY A 37 7.80 -8.40 -1.72
C GLY A 37 8.08 -7.51 -2.93
N TRP A 38 7.25 -7.56 -3.97
CA TRP A 38 7.36 -6.62 -5.09
C TRP A 38 7.05 -5.18 -4.68
N VAL A 39 6.03 -4.98 -3.83
CA VAL A 39 5.67 -3.64 -3.34
C VAL A 39 6.77 -3.09 -2.43
N GLU A 40 7.35 -3.92 -1.56
CA GLU A 40 8.50 -3.57 -0.74
C GLU A 40 9.70 -3.13 -1.59
N ALA A 41 10.10 -3.95 -2.57
CA ALA A 41 11.20 -3.62 -3.48
C ALA A 41 10.94 -2.36 -4.32
N ALA A 42 9.69 -2.13 -4.74
CA ALA A 42 9.30 -0.93 -5.47
C ALA A 42 9.41 0.34 -4.60
N VAL A 43 8.93 0.27 -3.35
CA VAL A 43 9.05 1.37 -2.39
C VAL A 43 10.52 1.66 -2.08
N GLU A 44 11.34 0.64 -1.79
CA GLU A 44 12.78 0.81 -1.56
C GLU A 44 13.52 1.38 -2.78
N GLY A 45 13.18 0.90 -3.99
CA GLY A 45 13.74 1.38 -5.24
C GLY A 45 13.44 2.86 -5.48
N MET A 46 12.19 3.28 -5.25
CA MET A 46 11.80 4.69 -5.31
C MET A 46 12.50 5.53 -4.24
N MET A 47 12.61 5.03 -3.01
CA MET A 47 13.32 5.73 -1.94
C MET A 47 14.77 6.02 -2.34
N ARG A 48 15.47 5.01 -2.87
CA ARG A 48 16.85 5.17 -3.33
C ARG A 48 16.97 6.11 -4.52
N ALA A 49 16.08 5.99 -5.50
CA ALA A 49 16.13 6.80 -6.72
C ALA A 49 15.90 8.30 -6.46
N GLN A 50 15.08 8.63 -5.46
CA GLN A 50 14.74 10.01 -5.13
C GLN A 50 15.46 10.55 -3.89
N GLY A 51 16.37 9.76 -3.30
CA GLY A 51 17.11 10.14 -2.10
C GLY A 51 16.25 10.26 -0.84
N PHE A 52 15.07 9.63 -0.80
CA PHE A 52 14.23 9.64 0.40
C PHE A 52 14.80 8.73 1.46
N THR A 53 14.79 9.25 2.69
CA THR A 53 15.18 8.51 3.89
C THR A 53 14.00 7.79 4.55
N ASN A 54 12.76 8.06 4.14
CA ASN A 54 11.56 7.47 4.73
C ASN A 54 10.59 6.81 3.72
N PRO A 55 9.99 5.67 4.07
CA PRO A 55 9.08 4.93 3.16
C PRO A 55 7.75 5.64 2.88
N GLY A 56 7.31 6.51 3.80
CA GLY A 56 6.06 7.27 3.66
C GLY A 56 6.06 8.20 2.45
N SER A 57 7.18 8.87 2.18
CA SER A 57 7.32 9.78 1.04
C SER A 57 7.29 9.04 -0.29
N ALA A 58 8.02 7.92 -0.41
CA ALA A 58 8.01 7.10 -1.61
C ALA A 58 6.62 6.51 -1.91
N MET A 59 5.88 6.16 -0.87
CA MET A 59 4.49 5.68 -1.00
C MET A 59 3.50 6.71 -1.51
N ALA A 60 3.73 8.00 -1.26
CA ALA A 60 2.91 9.07 -1.85
C ALA A 60 3.11 9.18 -3.37
N ILE A 61 4.28 8.78 -3.86
CA ILE A 61 4.63 8.86 -5.28
C ILE A 61 4.09 7.66 -6.05
N LEU A 62 4.12 6.47 -5.47
CA LEU A 62 3.43 5.30 -6.04
C LEU A 62 1.93 5.56 -6.21
N ASP A 63 1.31 6.37 -5.34
CA ASP A 63 -0.10 6.77 -5.52
C ASP A 63 -0.30 7.75 -6.68
N SER A 64 0.71 8.55 -7.04
CA SER A 64 0.61 9.54 -8.12
C SER A 64 0.84 8.98 -9.52
N ASP A 65 1.50 7.82 -9.63
CA ASP A 65 1.91 7.20 -10.90
C ASP A 65 1.05 5.98 -11.31
N LEU A 66 0.07 5.59 -10.47
CA LEU A 66 -0.82 4.41 -10.63
C LEU A 66 -2.30 4.77 -10.89
#